data_AF-A0A3C0I934-F1
#
_entry.id   AF-A0A3C0I934-F1
#
_cell.length_a   1.000
_cell.length_b   1.000
_cell.length_c   1.000
_cell.angle_alpha   90.00
_cell.angle_beta   90.00
_cell.angle_gamma   90.00
#
_symmetry.space_group_name_H-M   'P 1'
#
loop_
_entity.id
_entity.type
_entity.pdbx_description
1 polymer ?
#
loop_
_entity_poly.entity_id
_entity_poly.type
_entity_poly.pdbx_seq_one_letter_code
_entity_poly.pdbx_strand_id
1 'polypeptide(L)'
;DEEVRFRSIKRPKVIVKYEATEKHPAQTELVNLDFQVGKYETTYYSGKLTAIQKIEMVKRIEKLIEAVKVARAKANNVEVVKVELGKRVFEFIQKDLL
;
A
#
# COMPACT_ATOMS: atom_id res chain seq x y z
N ASP A 1 3.41 -2.86 11.61
CA ASP A 1 4.31 -4.01 11.44
C ASP A 1 4.79 -4.04 9.99
N GLU A 2 6.08 -3.82 9.80
CA GLU A 2 6.69 -3.90 8.47
C GLU A 2 7.15 -5.33 8.26
N GLU A 3 6.54 -6.00 7.28
CA GLU A 3 6.93 -7.36 6.94
C GLU A 3 8.04 -7.30 5.89
N VAL A 4 9.25 -7.65 6.30
CA VAL A 4 10.42 -7.68 5.43
C VAL A 4 10.71 -9.12 5.03
N ARG A 5 10.57 -9.44 3.74
CA ARG A 5 10.92 -10.74 3.18
C ARG A 5 12.15 -10.62 2.30
N PHE A 6 13.13 -11.49 2.52
CA PHE A 6 14.32 -11.56 1.69
C PHE A 6 14.23 -12.76 0.76
N ARG A 7 14.55 -12.55 -0.52
CA ARG A 7 14.60 -13.62 -1.51
C ARG A 7 16.06 -13.98 -1.77
N SER A 8 16.39 -15.26 -1.68
CA SER A 8 17.68 -15.81 -2.10
C SER A 8 17.54 -16.69 -3.34
N ILE A 9 18.62 -16.78 -4.13
CA ILE A 9 18.76 -17.68 -5.27
C ILE A 9 20.12 -18.38 -5.13
N LYS A 10 20.13 -19.71 -5.31
CA LYS A 10 21.36 -20.50 -5.36
C LYS A 10 22.06 -20.28 -6.69
N ARG A 11 23.30 -19.80 -6.65
CA ARG A 11 24.15 -19.73 -7.84
C ARG A 11 25.38 -20.62 -7.65
N PRO A 12 25.72 -21.44 -8.66
CA PRO A 12 26.93 -22.25 -8.61
C PRO A 12 28.14 -21.33 -8.74
N LYS A 13 29.03 -21.34 -7.74
CA LYS A 13 30.32 -20.67 -7.78
C LYS A 13 31.42 -21.73 -7.71
N VAL A 14 32.34 -21.68 -8.66
CA VAL A 14 33.50 -22.56 -8.68
C VAL A 14 34.53 -21.99 -7.70
N ILE A 15 34.89 -22.77 -6.69
CA ILE A 15 35.98 -22.44 -5.75
C ILE A 15 37.16 -23.34 -6.09
N VAL A 16 38.32 -22.71 -6.31
CA VAL A 16 39.58 -23.41 -6.56
C VAL A 16 40.17 -23.77 -5.20
N LYS A 17 40.31 -25.06 -4.89
CA LYS A 17 40.88 -25.53 -3.62
C LYS A 17 42.40 -25.37 -3.58
N TYR A 18 43.05 -25.64 -4.71
CA TYR A 18 44.46 -25.35 -4.93
C TYR A 18 44.68 -24.90 -6.37
N GLU A 19 45.56 -23.92 -6.54
CA GLU A 19 45.91 -23.38 -7.84
C GLU A 19 46.74 -24.40 -8.65
N ALA A 20 46.65 -24.34 -9.98
CA ALA A 20 47.41 -25.24 -10.83
C ALA A 20 48.91 -24.99 -10.65
N THR A 21 49.67 -26.06 -10.40
CA THR A 21 51.14 -26.01 -10.41
C THR A 21 51.65 -26.63 -11.71
N GLU A 22 52.91 -26.40 -12.09
CA GLU A 22 53.48 -26.88 -13.37
C GLU A 22 53.27 -28.38 -13.63
N LYS A 23 53.09 -29.18 -12.57
CA LYS A 23 52.95 -30.65 -12.66
C LYS A 23 51.57 -31.17 -12.27
N HIS A 24 50.65 -30.35 -11.75
CA HIS A 24 49.33 -30.80 -11.28
C HIS A 24 48.20 -29.82 -11.65
N PRO A 25 47.10 -30.31 -12.26
CA PRO A 25 45.95 -29.48 -12.59
C PRO A 25 45.20 -29.04 -11.33
N ALA A 26 44.63 -27.84 -11.35
CA ALA A 26 43.84 -27.30 -10.24
C ALA A 26 42.64 -28.20 -9.91
N GLN A 27 42.40 -28.45 -8.62
CA GLN A 27 41.16 -29.07 -8.17
C GLN A 27 40.13 -27.99 -7.87
N THR A 28 39.05 -28.01 -8.63
CA THR A 28 37.90 -27.11 -8.45
C THR A 28 36.71 -27.87 -7.91
N GLU A 29 36.00 -27.29 -6.95
CA GLU A 29 34.71 -27.79 -6.47
C GLU A 29 33.61 -26.78 -6.78
N LEU A 30 32.46 -27.28 -7.22
CA LEU A 30 31.30 -26.47 -7.53
C LEU A 30 30.45 -26.35 -6.27
N VAL A 31 30.47 -25.18 -5.64
CA VAL A 31 29.71 -24.90 -4.42
C VAL A 31 28.51 -24.03 -4.78
N ASN A 32 27.32 -24.47 -4.39
CA ASN A 32 26.11 -23.67 -4.54
C ASN A 32 26.00 -22.69 -3.38
N LEU A 33 26.25 -21.41 -3.64
CA LEU A 33 26.11 -20.35 -2.65
C LEU A 33 24.72 -19.70 -2.79
N ASP A 34 24.06 -19.50 -1.66
CA ASP A 34 22.80 -18.76 -1.57
C ASP A 34 23.10 -17.26 -1.66
N PHE A 35 22.71 -16.62 -2.77
CA PHE A 35 22.82 -15.17 -2.94
C PHE A 35 21.48 -14.50 -2.63
N GLN A 36 21.48 -13.50 -1.75
CA GLN A 36 20.32 -12.63 -1.54
C GLN A 36 20.13 -11.74 -2.77
N VAL A 37 18.99 -11.85 -3.44
CA VAL A 37 18.69 -11.18 -4.72
C VAL A 37 17.62 -10.11 -4.61
N GLY A 38 16.93 -9.98 -3.47
CA GLY A 38 15.94 -8.93 -3.29
C GLY A 38 15.39 -8.85 -1.86
N LYS A 39 14.91 -7.65 -1.52
CA LYS A 39 14.20 -7.33 -0.29
C LYS A 39 12.80 -6.85 -0.67
N TYR A 40 11.78 -7.50 -0.13
CA TYR A 40 10.39 -7.07 -0.24
C TYR A 40 9.98 -6.49 1.11
N GLU A 41 9.44 -5.28 1.10
CA GLU A 41 8.91 -4.61 2.28
C GLU A 41 7.42 -4.42 2.08
N THR A 42 6.62 -4.95 3.01
CA THR A 42 5.17 -4.74 3.03
C THR A 42 4.83 -3.86 4.21
N THR A 43 4.28 -2.67 3.93
CA THR A 43 3.75 -1.76 4.95
C THR A 43 2.24 -1.90 5.00
N TYR A 44 1.72 -2.38 6.13
CA TYR A 44 0.28 -2.42 6.36
C TYR A 44 -0.22 -1.06 6.84
N TYR A 45 -1.13 -0.46 6.08
CA TYR A 45 -1.83 0.76 6.48
C TYR A 45 -3.21 0.41 7.05
N SER A 46 -3.59 1.09 8.12
CA SER A 46 -4.94 1.06 8.67
C SER A 46 -5.45 2.48 8.79
N GLY A 47 -6.76 2.67 8.57
CA GLY A 47 -7.42 3.97 8.75
C GLY A 47 -7.46 4.45 10.21
N LYS A 48 -7.05 3.61 11.19
CA LYS A 48 -7.08 3.92 12.63
C LYS A 48 -8.44 4.46 13.11
N LEU A 49 -9.52 4.01 12.48
CA LEU A 49 -10.88 4.37 12.83
C LEU A 49 -11.44 3.37 13.83
N THR A 50 -12.03 3.88 14.91
CA THR A 50 -12.87 3.04 15.77
C THR A 50 -14.14 2.63 15.03
N ALA A 51 -14.74 1.50 15.42
CA ALA A 51 -15.99 1.04 14.82
C ALA A 51 -17.11 2.10 14.95
N ILE A 52 -17.14 2.82 16.08
CA ILE A 52 -18.13 3.87 16.35
C ILE A 52 -17.94 5.05 15.37
N GLN A 53 -16.71 5.53 15.18
CA GLN A 53 -16.42 6.60 14.21
C GLN A 53 -16.85 6.21 12.80
N LYS A 54 -16.57 4.96 12.38
CA LYS A 54 -17.00 4.46 11.07
C LYS A 54 -18.53 4.48 10.91
N ILE A 55 -19.26 4.03 11.92
CA ILE A 55 -20.73 4.00 11.89
C ILE A 55 -21.29 5.42 11.78
N GLU A 56 -20.75 6.37 12.52
CA GLU A 56 -21.21 7.76 12.49
C GLU A 56 -20.94 8.43 11.14
N MET A 57 -19.76 8.19 10.54
CA MET A 57 -19.46 8.65 9.19
C MET A 57 -20.44 8.10 8.16
N VAL A 58 -20.79 6.82 8.24
CA VAL A 58 -21.75 6.17 7.33
C VAL A 58 -23.12 6.83 7.46
N LYS A 59 -23.62 7.08 8.68
CA LYS A 59 -24.90 7.77 8.90
C LYS A 59 -24.93 9.17 8.27
N ARG A 60 -23.83 9.92 8.36
CA ARG A 60 -23.72 11.26 7.75
C ARG A 60 -23.73 11.19 6.24
N ILE A 61 -23.06 10.19 5.67
CA ILE A 61 -23.07 9.94 4.22
C ILE A 61 -24.49 9.61 3.75
N GLU A 62 -25.22 8.76 4.46
CA GLU A 62 -26.62 8.43 4.13
C GLU A 62 -27.51 9.68 4.12
N LYS A 63 -27.41 10.49 5.18
CA LYS A 63 -28.15 11.77 5.29
C LYS A 63 -27.78 12.74 4.15
N LEU A 64 -26.51 12.81 3.78
CA LEU A 64 -26.06 13.64 2.67
C LEU A 64 -26.64 13.15 1.34
N ILE A 65 -26.62 11.84 1.10
CA ILE A 65 -27.19 11.25 -0.12
C ILE A 65 -28.68 11.57 -0.25
N GLU A 66 -29.43 11.44 0.85
CA GLU A 66 -30.86 11.80 0.87
C GLU A 66 -31.08 13.28 0.54
N ALA A 67 -30.31 14.18 1.18
CA ALA A 67 -30.38 15.61 0.91
C ALA A 67 -30.02 15.94 -0.55
N VAL A 68 -29.00 15.27 -1.13
CA VAL A 68 -28.60 15.44 -2.53
C VAL A 68 -29.69 15.00 -3.50
N LYS A 69 -30.41 13.90 -3.21
CA LYS A 69 -31.54 13.47 -4.04
C LYS A 69 -32.62 14.55 -4.10
N VAL A 70 -32.97 15.12 -2.95
CA VAL A 70 -33.96 16.21 -2.85
C VAL A 70 -33.45 17.47 -3.57
N ALA A 71 -32.18 17.84 -3.38
CA ALA A 71 -31.58 18.99 -4.03
C ALA A 71 -31.56 18.83 -5.56
N ARG A 72 -31.21 17.64 -6.06
CA ARG A 72 -31.23 17.32 -7.49
C ARG A 72 -32.63 17.44 -8.09
N ALA A 73 -33.67 17.01 -7.37
CA ALA A 73 -35.04 17.17 -7.83
C ALA A 73 -35.47 18.65 -7.93
N LYS A 74 -34.97 19.50 -7.03
CA LYS A 74 -35.26 20.95 -7.01
C LYS A 74 -34.40 21.75 -7.99
N ALA A 75 -33.26 21.22 -8.42
CA ALA A 75 -32.28 21.93 -9.26
C ALA A 75 -32.85 22.42 -10.60
N ASN A 76 -33.89 21.77 -11.14
CA ASN A 76 -34.52 22.18 -12.40
C ASN A 76 -35.14 23.59 -12.34
N ASN A 77 -35.46 24.09 -11.14
CA ASN A 77 -36.11 25.39 -10.94
C ASN A 77 -35.18 26.45 -10.33
N VAL A 78 -33.86 26.20 -10.30
CA VAL A 78 -32.89 27.07 -9.62
C VAL A 78 -31.81 27.50 -10.61
N GLU A 79 -31.42 28.77 -10.55
CA GLU A 79 -30.30 29.29 -11.35
C GLU A 79 -28.97 28.67 -10.91
N VAL A 80 -28.13 28.32 -11.88
CA VAL A 80 -26.85 27.67 -11.61
C VAL A 80 -25.85 28.69 -11.08
N VAL A 81 -25.47 28.54 -9.81
CA VAL A 81 -24.43 29.33 -9.16
C VAL A 81 -23.19 28.46 -8.94
N LYS A 82 -22.01 28.97 -9.28
CA LYS A 82 -20.75 28.29 -9.00
C LYS A 82 -20.41 28.45 -7.51
N VAL A 83 -20.35 27.33 -6.80
CA VAL A 83 -20.01 27.29 -5.37
C VAL A 83 -18.98 26.21 -5.11
N GLU A 84 -17.98 26.51 -4.28
CA GLU A 84 -17.01 25.51 -3.80
C GLU A 84 -17.55 24.82 -2.55
N LEU A 85 -17.98 23.57 -2.71
CA LEU A 85 -18.61 22.79 -1.63
C LEU A 85 -17.73 21.66 -1.09
N GLY A 86 -16.64 21.32 -1.78
CA GLY A 86 -15.81 20.15 -1.45
C GLY A 86 -15.33 20.15 0.00
N LYS A 87 -14.78 21.27 0.48
CA LYS A 87 -14.31 21.41 1.86
C LYS A 87 -15.45 21.25 2.88
N ARG A 88 -16.60 21.89 2.65
CA ARG A 88 -17.77 21.82 3.57
C ARG A 88 -18.35 20.41 3.64
N VAL A 89 -18.40 19.70 2.52
CA VAL A 89 -18.87 18.30 2.47
C VAL A 89 -17.91 17.37 3.20
N PHE A 90 -16.60 17.56 2.99
CA PHE A 90 -15.58 16.81 3.69
C PHE A 90 -15.62 17.07 5.20
N GLU A 91 -15.61 18.33 5.64
CA GLU A 91 -15.74 18.68 7.06
C GLU A 91 -17.01 18.10 7.71
N PHE A 92 -18.12 18.03 6.97
CA PHE A 92 -19.34 17.40 7.46
C PHE A 92 -19.18 15.89 7.69
N ILE A 93 -18.56 15.16 6.77
CA ILE A 93 -18.37 13.71 6.87
C ILE A 93 -17.33 13.37 7.96
N GLN A 94 -16.21 14.10 7.99
CA GLN A 94 -15.06 13.84 8.86
C GLN A 94 -15.10 14.56 10.23
N LYS A 95 -16.21 15.20 10.62
CA LYS A 95 -16.29 16.08 11.80
C LYS A 95 -15.75 15.52 13.12
N ASP A 96 -15.72 14.20 13.33
CA ASP A 96 -15.22 13.58 14.59
C ASP A 96 -13.80 12.99 14.47
N LEU A 97 -13.12 13.24 13.34
CA LEU A 97 -11.74 12.82 13.10
C LEU A 97 -10.71 13.95 13.25
N LEU A 98 -11.16 15.21 13.20
CA LEU A 98 -10.34 16.43 13.19
C LEU A 98 -10.61 17.28 14.42
#